data_AF-A0A1Z5JNR6-F1
#
_entry.id   AF-A0A1Z5JNR6-F1
#
_cell.length_a   1.000
_cell.length_b   1.000
_cell.length_c   1.000
_cell.angle_alpha   90.00
_cell.angle_beta   90.00
_cell.angle_gamma   90.00
#
_symmetry.space_group_name_H-M   'P 1'
#
loop_
_entity.id
_entity.type
_entity.pdbx_description
1 polymer ?
#
loop_
_entity_poly.entity_id
_entity_poly.type
_entity_poly.pdbx_seq_one_letter_code
_entity_poly.pdbx_strand_id
1 'polypeptide(L)'
;MNPSISSRILSRNVWKAATFRTLASSDGWHGTTILCVKKDGKICMMGDGMVSQGNMIVKPNAVKIRRIPDKADATSKVTPTLVGFAGATADAFTLLERLQGKLDEYPGQLQRAAVEVAKGWRTDKYLRRLEASLLVADAKGVYEMTGNGDVLGSHDGVAGVGSGSPFAIAAARALMDSDLSAEEVARKAMNVAADMCVYTNHQFLVEVIDAKEPTEEGES
;
A
#
# COMPACT_ATOMS: atom_id res chain seq x y z
N MET A 1 -16.59 -44.66 -60.65
CA MET A 1 -16.05 -44.35 -59.30
C MET A 1 -15.85 -42.85 -59.19
N ASN A 2 -16.04 -42.34 -57.96
CA ASN A 2 -16.20 -40.95 -57.52
C ASN A 2 -15.17 -39.89 -58.00
N PRO A 3 -15.53 -38.59 -57.90
CA PRO A 3 -14.81 -37.40 -58.40
C PRO A 3 -13.89 -36.76 -57.33
N SER A 4 -13.05 -35.78 -57.71
CA SER A 4 -12.38 -34.82 -56.79
C SER A 4 -11.66 -33.76 -57.63
N ILE A 5 -12.20 -32.57 -57.91
CA ILE A 5 -12.41 -31.36 -57.06
C ILE A 5 -11.13 -30.86 -56.36
N SER A 6 -10.61 -29.77 -56.95
CA SER A 6 -9.82 -28.65 -56.38
C SER A 6 -9.59 -28.62 -54.87
N SER A 7 -8.33 -28.40 -54.47
CA SER A 7 -8.02 -27.56 -53.30
C SER A 7 -6.67 -26.86 -53.45
N ARG A 8 -6.73 -25.58 -53.80
CA ARG A 8 -5.75 -24.60 -53.30
C ARG A 8 -5.96 -24.43 -51.79
N ILE A 9 -4.90 -23.99 -51.14
CA ILE A 9 -4.82 -23.45 -49.77
C ILE A 9 -4.72 -24.53 -48.68
N LEU A 10 -3.50 -24.73 -48.19
CA LEU A 10 -3.24 -24.86 -46.76
C LEU A 10 -1.93 -24.13 -46.48
N SER A 11 -2.08 -22.86 -46.08
CA SER A 11 -1.05 -22.04 -45.47
C SER A 11 -0.37 -22.80 -44.34
N ARG A 12 0.96 -22.82 -44.36
CA ARG A 12 1.81 -23.34 -43.27
C ARG A 12 1.32 -22.77 -41.94
N ASN A 13 0.91 -23.67 -41.05
CA ASN A 13 0.52 -23.39 -39.68
C ASN A 13 1.60 -22.56 -38.96
N VAL A 14 1.35 -21.26 -38.82
CA VAL A 14 2.05 -20.37 -37.90
C VAL A 14 1.34 -20.48 -36.55
N TRP A 15 1.56 -21.59 -35.85
CA TRP A 15 1.21 -21.68 -34.44
C TRP A 15 2.53 -21.77 -33.66
N LYS A 16 3.23 -20.65 -33.57
CA LYS A 16 4.14 -20.44 -32.44
C LYS A 16 3.26 -20.38 -31.21
N ALA A 17 3.28 -21.43 -30.41
CA ALA A 17 2.69 -21.42 -29.08
C ALA A 17 3.17 -20.16 -28.36
N ALA A 18 2.25 -19.22 -28.11
CA ALA A 18 2.51 -18.14 -27.19
C ALA A 18 2.72 -18.80 -25.84
N THR A 19 3.98 -18.89 -25.40
CA THR A 19 4.31 -19.31 -24.05
C THR A 19 3.62 -18.32 -23.12
N PHE A 20 2.46 -18.71 -22.58
CA PHE A 20 1.83 -17.99 -21.49
C PHE A 20 2.82 -18.03 -20.34
N ARG A 21 3.57 -16.94 -20.18
CA ARG A 21 4.42 -16.74 -19.01
C ARG A 21 3.48 -16.52 -17.84
N THR A 22 3.24 -17.57 -17.06
CA THR A 22 2.49 -17.49 -15.80
C THR A 22 3.08 -16.35 -14.98
N LEU A 23 2.27 -15.34 -14.65
CA LEU A 23 2.64 -14.19 -13.82
C LEU A 23 2.77 -14.54 -12.33
N ALA A 24 2.74 -15.82 -11.98
CA ALA A 24 2.98 -16.24 -10.60
C ALA A 24 4.49 -16.21 -10.34
N SER A 25 4.93 -15.23 -9.57
CA SER A 25 6.22 -15.29 -8.88
C SER A 25 6.17 -16.47 -7.90
N SER A 26 6.58 -17.64 -8.36
CA SER A 26 6.71 -18.84 -7.54
C SER A 26 7.97 -18.72 -6.67
N ASP A 27 7.79 -18.86 -5.35
CA ASP A 27 8.80 -18.94 -4.28
C ASP A 27 9.17 -17.64 -3.53
N GLY A 28 8.19 -16.75 -3.32
CA GLY A 28 8.35 -15.53 -2.51
C GLY A 28 7.66 -15.56 -1.14
N TRP A 29 8.15 -14.73 -0.22
CA TRP A 29 7.36 -14.29 0.93
C TRP A 29 6.29 -13.31 0.46
N HIS A 30 5.03 -13.59 0.76
CA HIS A 30 3.92 -12.69 0.45
C HIS A 30 3.53 -11.91 1.70
N GLY A 31 3.58 -10.58 1.57
CA GLY A 31 3.19 -9.66 2.62
C GLY A 31 1.69 -9.36 2.58
N THR A 32 1.22 -8.80 3.71
CA THR A 32 -0.12 -8.24 3.89
C THR A 32 -0.42 -7.18 2.83
N THR A 33 -1.69 -7.00 2.55
CA THR A 33 -2.26 -5.89 1.78
C THR A 33 -2.59 -4.74 2.72
N ILE A 34 -2.16 -3.53 2.38
CA ILE A 34 -2.48 -2.30 3.10
C ILE A 34 -3.02 -1.29 2.11
N LEU A 35 -4.13 -0.66 2.47
CA LEU A 35 -4.83 0.38 1.72
C LEU A 35 -4.95 1.62 2.60
N CYS A 36 -4.70 2.79 2.04
CA CYS A 36 -4.99 4.08 2.64
C CYS A 36 -6.01 4.82 1.77
N VAL A 37 -7.04 5.36 2.42
CA VAL A 37 -8.10 6.18 1.82
C VAL A 37 -8.20 7.49 2.59
N LYS A 38 -7.95 8.59 1.90
CA LYS A 38 -8.19 9.96 2.37
C LYS A 38 -9.46 10.47 1.72
N LYS A 39 -10.50 10.68 2.53
CA LYS A 39 -11.82 11.14 2.07
C LYS A 39 -12.52 11.96 3.15
N ASP A 40 -13.19 13.04 2.76
CA ASP A 40 -14.02 13.89 3.62
C ASP A 40 -13.35 14.34 4.93
N GLY A 41 -12.08 14.74 4.84
CA GLY A 41 -11.31 15.19 6.00
C GLY A 41 -10.95 14.08 6.99
N LYS A 42 -11.03 12.81 6.59
CA LYS A 42 -10.57 11.64 7.33
C LYS A 42 -9.55 10.86 6.53
N ILE A 43 -8.64 10.19 7.23
CA ILE A 43 -7.72 9.22 6.64
C ILE A 43 -7.95 7.90 7.35
N CYS A 44 -8.23 6.87 6.56
CA CYS A 44 -8.32 5.50 7.01
C CYS A 44 -7.18 4.70 6.39
N MET A 45 -6.36 4.07 7.23
CA MET A 45 -5.41 3.05 6.81
C MET A 45 -5.93 1.69 7.28
N MET A 46 -6.14 0.78 6.34
CA MET A 46 -6.65 -0.55 6.59
C MET A 46 -5.68 -1.57 6.03
N GLY A 47 -5.44 -2.65 6.76
CA GLY A 47 -4.56 -3.71 6.31
C GLY A 47 -5.05 -5.06 6.79
N ASP A 48 -4.82 -6.09 6.00
CA ASP A 48 -5.08 -7.45 6.44
C ASP A 48 -3.90 -7.98 7.28
N GLY A 49 -4.07 -9.18 7.83
CA GLY A 49 -3.06 -9.81 8.69
C GLY A 49 -2.29 -10.97 8.06
N MET A 50 -2.60 -11.36 6.83
CA MET A 50 -2.06 -12.58 6.24
C MET A 50 -0.58 -12.44 5.86
N VAL A 51 0.22 -13.38 6.34
CA VAL A 51 1.61 -13.58 5.92
C VAL A 51 1.72 -15.00 5.42
N SER A 52 2.15 -15.14 4.17
CA SER A 52 2.30 -16.44 3.51
C SER A 52 3.72 -16.65 3.01
N GLN A 53 4.17 -17.90 3.07
CA GLN A 53 5.42 -18.34 2.46
C GLN A 53 5.05 -19.33 1.35
N GLY A 54 5.21 -18.92 0.10
CA GLY A 54 4.65 -19.65 -1.03
C GLY A 54 3.13 -19.83 -0.87
N ASN A 55 2.66 -21.06 -0.84
CA ASN A 55 1.25 -21.40 -0.69
C ASN A 55 0.81 -21.66 0.77
N MET A 56 1.71 -21.53 1.75
CA MET A 56 1.42 -21.81 3.15
C MET A 56 1.16 -20.52 3.93
N ILE A 57 0.06 -20.49 4.69
CA ILE A 57 -0.24 -19.42 5.64
C ILE A 57 0.66 -19.60 6.86
N VAL A 58 1.58 -18.67 7.08
CA VAL A 58 2.49 -18.68 8.25
C VAL A 58 1.82 -18.00 9.44
N LYS A 59 1.15 -16.87 9.20
CA LYS A 59 0.43 -16.13 10.24
C LYS A 59 -0.78 -15.42 9.62
N PRO A 60 -1.99 -15.55 10.19
CA PRO A 60 -3.18 -14.93 9.62
C PRO A 60 -3.45 -13.49 10.13
N ASN A 61 -2.80 -13.07 11.23
CA ASN A 61 -3.13 -11.85 11.99
C ASN A 61 -1.89 -10.98 12.32
N ALA A 62 -0.99 -10.78 11.37
CA ALA A 62 0.10 -9.82 11.52
C ALA A 62 -0.44 -8.38 11.65
N VAL A 63 0.20 -7.57 12.50
CA VAL A 63 -0.13 -6.14 12.65
C VAL A 63 0.98 -5.34 12.00
N LYS A 64 0.69 -4.73 10.85
CA LYS A 64 1.66 -3.98 10.05
C LYS A 64 1.29 -2.51 9.82
N ILE A 65 0.28 -2.03 10.55
CA ILE A 65 -0.07 -0.61 10.63
C ILE A 65 0.33 -0.10 12.01
N ARG A 66 0.92 1.09 12.06
CA ARG A 66 1.38 1.76 13.28
C ARG A 66 1.08 3.24 13.22
N ARG A 67 0.88 3.82 14.40
CA ARG A 67 0.86 5.27 14.60
C ARG A 67 2.24 5.73 15.03
N ILE A 68 2.74 6.77 14.37
CA ILE A 68 3.93 7.52 14.77
C ILE A 68 3.42 8.76 15.50
N PRO A 69 3.68 8.89 16.82
CA PRO A 69 3.34 10.10 17.54
C PRO A 69 4.23 11.25 17.06
N ASP A 70 3.63 12.42 16.87
CA ASP A 70 4.42 13.63 16.67
C ASP A 70 5.04 14.07 18.00
N LYS A 71 6.30 14.51 17.95
CA LYS A 71 7.04 14.99 19.13
C LYS A 71 6.61 16.38 19.60
N ALA A 72 5.51 16.92 19.06
CA ALA A 72 5.01 18.21 19.46
C ALA A 72 4.65 18.20 20.95
N ASP A 73 5.08 19.25 21.63
CA ASP A 73 4.86 19.53 23.05
C ASP A 73 3.45 19.11 23.48
N ALA A 74 3.29 18.60 24.71
CA ALA A 74 2.04 18.01 25.24
C ALA A 74 0.81 18.97 25.21
N THR A 75 1.01 20.19 24.74
CA THR A 75 0.08 21.30 24.53
C THR A 75 -0.48 21.40 23.11
N SER A 76 0.15 20.79 22.10
CA SER A 76 -0.33 20.83 20.70
C SER A 76 -1.11 19.58 20.34
N LYS A 77 -2.39 19.74 19.98
CA LYS A 77 -3.20 18.70 19.34
C LYS A 77 -2.64 18.38 17.96
N VAL A 78 -1.62 17.53 17.88
CA VAL A 78 -1.05 17.12 16.60
C VAL A 78 -1.62 15.78 16.17
N THR A 79 -2.09 15.74 14.92
CA THR A 79 -2.58 14.52 14.28
C THR A 79 -1.41 13.56 14.05
N PRO A 80 -1.47 12.31 14.55
CA PRO A 80 -0.37 11.37 14.37
C PRO A 80 -0.20 10.97 12.90
N THR A 81 1.02 10.60 12.52
CA THR A 81 1.29 10.01 11.21
C THR A 81 0.95 8.51 11.24
N LEU A 82 0.19 8.04 10.26
CA LEU A 82 -0.06 6.61 10.04
C LEU A 82 1.01 6.01 9.14
N VAL A 83 1.49 4.82 9.48
CA VAL A 83 2.43 4.06 8.64
C VAL A 83 2.00 2.62 8.53
N GLY A 84 1.90 2.14 7.30
CA GLY A 84 1.73 0.75 6.94
C GLY A 84 2.98 0.23 6.22
N PHE A 85 3.31 -1.04 6.40
CA PHE A 85 4.41 -1.66 5.65
C PHE A 85 4.05 -3.02 5.07
N ALA A 86 4.47 -3.27 3.84
CA ALA A 86 4.47 -4.58 3.23
C ALA A 86 5.91 -5.06 3.05
N GLY A 87 6.29 -6.12 3.76
CA GLY A 87 7.66 -6.65 3.80
C GLY A 87 8.00 -7.32 5.12
N ALA A 88 9.30 -7.56 5.35
CA ALA A 88 9.79 -8.14 6.59
C ALA A 88 9.68 -7.15 7.76
N THR A 89 9.40 -7.68 8.94
CA THR A 89 9.14 -6.86 10.13
C THR A 89 10.37 -6.08 10.61
N ALA A 90 11.56 -6.67 10.54
CA ALA A 90 12.81 -6.02 10.97
C ALA A 90 13.16 -4.81 10.12
N ASP A 91 12.97 -4.94 8.81
CA ASP A 91 13.15 -3.87 7.82
C ASP A 91 12.22 -2.70 8.14
N ALA A 92 10.96 -3.01 8.43
CA ALA A 92 9.97 -2.00 8.74
C ALA A 92 10.31 -1.21 10.01
N PHE A 93 10.74 -1.88 11.09
CA PHE A 93 11.17 -1.17 12.31
C PHE A 93 12.36 -0.24 12.03
N THR A 94 13.34 -0.72 11.26
CA THR A 94 14.50 0.10 10.88
C THR A 94 14.08 1.36 10.11
N LEU A 95 13.14 1.23 9.17
CA LEU A 95 12.66 2.37 8.38
C LEU A 95 11.77 3.30 9.19
N LEU A 96 10.94 2.76 10.10
CA LEU A 96 10.11 3.54 11.02
C LEU A 96 10.95 4.41 11.94
N GLU A 97 12.04 3.88 12.51
CA GLU A 97 12.96 4.64 13.36
C GLU A 97 13.61 5.79 12.57
N ARG A 98 14.02 5.55 11.32
CA ARG A 98 14.56 6.59 10.44
C ARG A 98 13.50 7.64 10.08
N LEU A 99 12.27 7.22 9.82
CA LEU A 99 11.16 8.12 9.53
C LEU A 99 10.82 9.00 10.73
N GLN A 100 10.72 8.42 11.94
CA GLN A 100 10.53 9.19 13.17
C GLN A 100 11.64 10.22 13.33
N GLY A 101 12.90 9.84 13.16
CA GLY A 101 14.01 10.79 13.25
C GLY A 101 13.90 11.96 12.26
N LYS A 102 13.40 11.72 11.05
CA LYS A 102 13.17 12.77 10.05
C LYS A 102 11.91 13.60 10.29
N LEU A 103 10.88 13.04 10.90
CA LEU A 103 9.70 13.80 11.36
C LEU A 103 10.07 14.70 12.55
N ASP A 104 10.93 14.22 13.45
CA ASP A 104 11.47 15.03 14.55
C ASP A 104 12.32 16.21 14.03
N GLU A 105 13.10 16.00 12.96
CA GLU A 105 13.92 17.04 12.31
C GLU A 105 13.07 18.03 11.50
N TYR A 106 11.98 17.57 10.90
CA TYR A 106 11.08 18.36 10.06
C TYR A 106 9.60 18.23 10.49
N PRO A 107 9.20 18.80 11.64
CA PRO A 107 7.84 18.67 12.17
C PRO A 107 6.78 19.15 11.17
N GLY A 108 5.72 18.34 11.01
CA GLY A 108 4.59 18.66 10.13
C GLY A 108 4.90 18.68 8.63
N GLN A 109 6.07 18.18 8.21
CA GLN A 109 6.50 18.11 6.81
C GLN A 109 6.73 16.65 6.38
N LEU A 110 5.67 15.82 6.40
CA LEU A 110 5.76 14.39 6.06
C LEU A 110 6.40 14.14 4.70
N GLN A 111 6.03 14.92 3.67
CA GLN A 111 6.61 14.76 2.33
C GLN A 111 8.14 14.93 2.34
N ARG A 112 8.64 15.94 3.06
CA ARG A 112 10.07 16.20 3.17
C ARG A 112 10.76 15.08 3.94
N ALA A 113 10.19 14.68 5.08
CA ALA A 113 10.71 13.56 5.87
C ALA A 113 10.80 12.27 5.04
N ALA A 114 9.75 11.94 4.29
CA ALA A 114 9.71 10.78 3.39
C ALA A 114 10.80 10.84 2.33
N VAL A 115 11.00 11.99 1.67
CA VAL A 115 12.06 12.18 0.67
C VAL A 115 13.47 11.99 1.29
N GLU A 116 13.71 12.51 2.48
CA GLU A 116 15.00 12.35 3.15
C GLU A 116 15.26 10.90 3.58
N VAL A 117 14.23 10.18 4.04
CA VAL A 117 14.34 8.73 4.30
C VAL A 117 14.62 7.97 3.01
N ALA A 118 13.91 8.27 1.92
CA ALA A 118 14.09 7.59 0.63
C ALA A 118 15.49 7.79 0.04
N LYS A 119 16.06 9.00 0.15
CA LYS A 119 17.47 9.28 -0.20
C LYS A 119 18.43 8.42 0.61
N GLY A 120 18.23 8.37 1.93
CA GLY A 120 19.03 7.52 2.84
C GLY A 120 18.89 6.03 2.51
N TRP A 121 17.67 5.57 2.20
CA TRP A 121 17.36 4.20 1.83
C TRP A 121 18.13 3.77 0.57
N ARG A 122 18.08 4.58 -0.50
CA ARG A 122 18.75 4.28 -1.78
C ARG A 122 20.27 4.23 -1.67
N THR A 123 20.85 5.04 -0.79
CA THR A 123 22.32 5.18 -0.64
C THR A 123 22.92 4.14 0.31
N ASP A 124 22.14 3.68 1.29
CA ASP A 124 22.58 2.69 2.27
C ASP A 124 22.81 1.31 1.64
N LYS A 125 23.97 0.70 1.93
CA LYS A 125 24.38 -0.59 1.37
C LYS A 125 23.43 -1.73 1.74
N TYR A 126 22.85 -1.68 2.94
CA TYR A 126 21.98 -2.72 3.46
C TYR A 126 20.53 -2.46 3.07
N LEU A 127 20.06 -1.22 3.22
CA LEU A 127 18.64 -0.93 2.99
C LEU A 127 18.20 -1.06 1.53
N ARG A 128 19.06 -0.77 0.55
CA ARG A 128 18.70 -0.87 -0.87
C ARG A 128 18.34 -2.29 -1.36
N ARG A 129 18.60 -3.32 -0.54
CA ARG A 129 18.26 -4.71 -0.84
C ARG A 129 16.91 -5.13 -0.24
N LEU A 130 16.29 -4.25 0.52
CA LEU A 130 15.01 -4.53 1.14
C LEU A 130 13.92 -4.48 0.08
N GLU A 131 13.11 -5.53 0.04
CA GLU A 131 11.92 -5.62 -0.82
C GLU A 131 10.69 -4.98 -0.16
N ALA A 132 10.91 -4.22 0.92
CA ALA A 132 9.84 -3.57 1.67
C ALA A 132 9.30 -2.34 0.93
N SER A 133 8.00 -2.13 1.07
CA SER A 133 7.31 -0.89 0.69
C SER A 133 6.61 -0.31 1.93
N LEU A 134 6.63 1.01 2.04
CA LEU A 134 5.96 1.76 3.10
C LEU A 134 4.84 2.60 2.52
N LEU A 135 3.74 2.68 3.25
CA LEU A 135 2.65 3.60 2.99
C LEU A 135 2.52 4.51 4.19
N VAL A 136 2.74 5.81 4.01
CA VAL A 136 2.72 6.80 5.08
C VAL A 136 1.65 7.86 4.81
N ALA A 137 0.95 8.30 5.85
CA ALA A 137 -0.12 9.28 5.71
C ALA A 137 -0.23 10.20 6.93
N ASP A 138 -0.41 11.49 6.68
CA ASP A 138 -0.78 12.51 7.66
C ASP A 138 -1.95 13.34 7.12
N ALA A 139 -2.44 14.30 7.90
CA ALA A 139 -3.54 15.18 7.50
C ALA A 139 -3.31 15.85 6.12
N LYS A 140 -2.06 16.08 5.72
CA LYS A 140 -1.70 16.79 4.49
C LYS A 140 -1.66 15.86 3.28
N GLY A 141 -1.14 14.65 3.39
CA GLY A 141 -1.01 13.76 2.24
C GLY A 141 -0.78 12.29 2.55
N VAL A 142 -0.83 11.48 1.50
CA VAL A 142 -0.57 10.04 1.51
C VAL A 142 0.58 9.76 0.54
N TYR A 143 1.61 9.06 0.99
CA TYR A 143 2.81 8.77 0.21
C TYR A 143 3.19 7.30 0.29
N GLU A 144 3.50 6.70 -0.85
CA GLU A 144 4.16 5.40 -0.95
C GLU A 144 5.67 5.61 -1.07
N MET A 145 6.45 4.80 -0.35
CA MET A 145 7.91 4.82 -0.37
C MET A 145 8.46 3.43 -0.66
N THR A 146 9.46 3.34 -1.54
CA THR A 146 10.07 2.06 -1.95
C THR A 146 11.58 2.06 -1.75
N GLY A 147 12.18 0.87 -1.70
CA GLY A 147 13.63 0.70 -1.59
C GLY A 147 14.45 1.21 -2.77
N ASN A 148 13.80 1.54 -3.89
CA ASN A 148 14.43 2.22 -5.02
C ASN A 148 14.67 3.71 -4.76
N GLY A 149 14.15 4.26 -3.65
CA GLY A 149 14.24 5.67 -3.31
C GLY A 149 13.12 6.52 -3.94
N ASP A 150 12.04 5.89 -4.40
CA ASP A 150 10.88 6.59 -4.93
C ASP A 150 9.95 7.03 -3.77
N VAL A 151 9.37 8.22 -3.91
CA VAL A 151 8.31 8.74 -3.03
C VAL A 151 7.15 9.19 -3.92
N LEU A 152 6.05 8.45 -3.86
CA LEU A 152 4.90 8.64 -4.74
C LEU A 152 3.71 9.15 -3.93
N GLY A 153 3.31 10.40 -4.16
CA GLY A 153 2.11 10.96 -3.56
C GLY A 153 0.85 10.45 -4.24
N SER A 154 -0.19 10.15 -3.45
CA SER A 154 -1.52 9.88 -4.00
C SER A 154 -2.14 11.16 -4.57
N HIS A 155 -2.67 11.09 -5.79
CA HIS A 155 -3.33 12.21 -6.46
C HIS A 155 -4.84 12.26 -6.19
N ASP A 156 -5.44 11.12 -5.83
CA ASP A 156 -6.87 10.91 -5.66
C ASP A 156 -7.24 10.50 -4.23
N GLY A 157 -6.29 10.59 -3.30
CA GLY A 157 -6.48 10.20 -1.90
C GLY A 157 -6.46 8.69 -1.66
N VAL A 158 -6.24 7.86 -2.67
CA VAL A 158 -6.13 6.41 -2.55
C VAL A 158 -4.70 5.95 -2.85
N ALA A 159 -4.15 5.12 -1.97
CA ALA A 159 -2.87 4.45 -2.20
C ALA A 159 -2.82 3.11 -1.45
N GLY A 160 -1.98 2.18 -1.87
CA GLY A 160 -1.91 0.86 -1.24
C GLY A 160 -0.66 0.08 -1.61
N VAL A 161 -0.23 -0.79 -0.71
CA VAL A 161 0.98 -1.62 -0.84
C VAL A 161 0.68 -3.08 -0.50
N GLY A 162 1.51 -4.00 -0.98
CA GLY A 162 1.38 -5.43 -0.70
C GLY A 162 0.62 -6.23 -1.75
N SER A 163 0.40 -7.51 -1.47
CA SER A 163 0.06 -8.54 -2.47
C SER A 163 -1.28 -8.29 -3.19
N GLY A 164 -2.29 -7.81 -2.47
CA GLY A 164 -3.63 -7.54 -2.99
C GLY A 164 -3.91 -6.05 -3.25
N SER A 165 -2.90 -5.18 -3.15
CA SER A 165 -3.12 -3.73 -3.25
C SER A 165 -3.73 -3.26 -4.57
N PRO A 166 -3.41 -3.85 -5.76
CA PRO A 166 -4.04 -3.40 -7.01
C PRO A 166 -5.56 -3.60 -7.01
N PHE A 167 -6.05 -4.69 -6.41
CA PHE A 167 -7.49 -4.94 -6.27
C PHE A 167 -8.14 -3.95 -5.30
N ALA A 168 -7.50 -3.72 -4.16
CA ALA A 168 -7.98 -2.79 -3.13
C ALA A 168 -8.05 -1.35 -3.68
N ILE A 169 -6.99 -0.87 -4.36
CA ILE A 169 -6.93 0.48 -4.93
C ILE A 169 -8.00 0.66 -6.01
N ALA A 170 -8.16 -0.30 -6.91
CA ALA A 170 -9.17 -0.24 -7.97
C ALA A 170 -10.60 -0.16 -7.39
N ALA A 171 -10.91 -1.00 -6.40
CA ALA A 171 -12.20 -1.00 -5.73
C ALA A 171 -12.45 0.29 -4.93
N ALA A 172 -11.44 0.79 -4.22
CA ALA A 172 -11.55 2.03 -3.46
C ALA A 172 -11.81 3.23 -4.38
N ARG A 173 -11.08 3.34 -5.50
CA ARG A 173 -11.27 4.39 -6.51
C ARG A 173 -12.68 4.40 -7.08
N ALA A 174 -13.23 3.23 -7.38
CA ALA A 174 -14.60 3.11 -7.88
C ALA A 174 -15.67 3.55 -6.86
N LEU A 175 -15.32 3.62 -5.57
CA LEU A 175 -16.21 4.00 -4.47
C LEU A 175 -15.97 5.44 -3.97
N MET A 176 -14.98 6.15 -4.50
CA MET A 176 -14.63 7.50 -4.00
C MET A 176 -15.79 8.49 -4.15
N ASP A 177 -16.55 8.41 -5.25
CA ASP A 177 -17.68 9.30 -5.56
C ASP A 177 -19.00 8.92 -4.83
N SER A 178 -18.98 7.90 -3.98
CA SER A 178 -20.17 7.47 -3.21
C SER A 178 -20.35 8.29 -1.92
N ASP A 179 -21.47 8.14 -1.22
CA ASP A 179 -21.71 8.77 0.09
C ASP A 179 -21.01 8.05 1.27
N LEU A 180 -20.14 7.08 0.99
CA LEU A 180 -19.47 6.27 2.02
C LEU A 180 -18.32 7.04 2.68
N SER A 181 -18.16 6.86 3.99
CA SER A 181 -17.01 7.38 4.72
C SER A 181 -15.68 6.73 4.27
N ALA A 182 -14.55 7.35 4.62
CA ALA A 182 -13.21 6.82 4.31
C ALA A 182 -13.03 5.37 4.81
N GLU A 183 -13.53 5.05 6.01
CA GLU A 183 -13.45 3.69 6.56
C GLU A 183 -14.34 2.71 5.79
N GLU A 184 -15.56 3.10 5.43
CA GLU A 184 -16.47 2.23 4.67
C GLU A 184 -15.95 1.93 3.27
N VAL A 185 -15.36 2.93 2.59
CA VAL A 185 -14.67 2.75 1.31
C VAL A 185 -13.52 1.76 1.48
N ALA A 186 -12.64 1.98 2.47
CA ALA A 186 -11.52 1.09 2.74
C ALA A 186 -11.98 -0.34 3.03
N ARG A 187 -13.04 -0.51 3.84
CA ARG A 187 -13.58 -1.82 4.21
C ARG A 187 -14.18 -2.56 3.03
N LYS A 188 -14.97 -1.90 2.17
CA LYS A 188 -15.51 -2.54 0.96
C LYS A 188 -14.40 -2.91 -0.01
N ALA A 189 -13.44 -2.03 -0.22
CA ALA A 189 -12.31 -2.25 -1.11
C ALA A 189 -11.41 -3.42 -0.64
N MET A 190 -11.12 -3.50 0.67
CA MET A 190 -10.32 -4.57 1.23
C MET A 190 -11.05 -5.94 1.20
N ASN A 191 -12.38 -5.96 1.31
CA ASN A 191 -13.15 -7.19 1.08
C ASN A 191 -12.99 -7.69 -0.36
N VAL A 192 -13.09 -6.81 -1.35
CA VAL A 192 -12.83 -7.18 -2.75
C VAL A 192 -11.41 -7.74 -2.93
N ALA A 193 -10.42 -7.14 -2.26
CA ALA A 193 -9.06 -7.64 -2.31
C ALA A 193 -8.91 -9.03 -1.67
N ALA A 194 -9.59 -9.29 -0.55
CA ALA A 194 -9.60 -10.60 0.11
C ALA A 194 -10.31 -11.68 -0.71
N ASP A 195 -11.38 -11.32 -1.43
CA ASP A 195 -12.10 -12.24 -2.32
C ASP A 195 -11.28 -12.61 -3.58
N MET A 196 -10.40 -11.71 -4.03
CA MET A 196 -9.66 -11.85 -5.29
C MET A 196 -8.21 -12.32 -5.13
N CYS A 197 -7.53 -11.94 -4.04
CA CYS A 197 -6.12 -12.21 -3.81
C CYS A 197 -5.95 -13.35 -2.79
N VAL A 198 -5.36 -14.46 -3.22
CA VAL A 198 -5.06 -15.62 -2.35
C VAL A 198 -4.12 -15.32 -1.17
N TYR A 199 -3.47 -14.16 -1.15
CA TYR A 199 -2.57 -13.70 -0.10
C TYR A 199 -3.15 -12.60 0.79
N THR A 200 -4.44 -12.29 0.65
CA THR A 200 -5.16 -11.32 1.47
C THR A 200 -6.34 -12.01 2.13
N ASN A 201 -6.55 -11.80 3.42
CA ASN A 201 -7.70 -12.38 4.14
C ASN A 201 -8.70 -11.32 4.63
N HIS A 202 -9.82 -11.76 5.20
CA HIS A 202 -10.86 -10.87 5.74
C HIS A 202 -10.58 -10.37 7.17
N GLN A 203 -9.36 -10.55 7.69
CA GLN A 203 -8.98 -10.12 9.03
C GLN A 203 -8.30 -8.76 8.97
N PHE A 204 -9.11 -7.70 9.01
CA PHE A 204 -8.64 -6.33 8.84
C PHE A 204 -8.32 -5.65 10.17
N LEU A 205 -7.20 -4.94 10.19
CA LEU A 205 -6.88 -3.91 11.18
C LEU A 205 -7.09 -2.55 10.55
N VAL A 206 -7.64 -1.62 11.33
CA VAL A 206 -8.06 -0.30 10.85
C VAL A 206 -7.50 0.77 11.78
N GLU A 207 -6.89 1.79 11.20
CA GLU A 207 -6.48 3.00 11.90
C GLU A 207 -7.07 4.22 11.19
N VAL A 208 -7.79 5.04 11.94
CA VAL A 208 -8.44 6.27 11.42
C VAL A 208 -7.90 7.49 12.15
N ILE A 209 -7.58 8.54 11.39
CA ILE A 209 -7.19 9.85 11.90
C ILE A 209 -8.01 10.95 11.23
N ASP A 210 -8.13 12.08 11.93
CA ASP A 210 -8.68 13.31 11.37
C ASP A 210 -7.65 14.00 10.49
N ALA A 211 -8.04 14.35 9.27
CA ALA A 211 -7.22 15.14 8.34
C ALA A 211 -7.47 16.65 8.45
N LYS A 212 -8.16 17.10 9.51
CA LYS A 212 -8.32 18.52 9.82
C LYS A 212 -7.06 19.04 10.51
N GLU A 213 -6.50 20.14 10.03
CA GLU A 213 -5.55 20.91 10.83
C GLU A 213 -6.28 21.43 12.08
N PRO A 214 -5.64 21.45 13.26
CA PRO A 214 -6.23 22.12 14.41
C PRO A 214 -6.44 23.59 14.03
N THR A 215 -7.69 23.99 13.80
CA THR A 215 -8.04 25.41 13.70
C THR A 215 -7.62 26.06 15.01
N GLU A 216 -6.72 27.03 14.94
CA GLU A 216 -6.60 28.06 15.95
C GLU A 216 -7.97 28.74 16.04
N GLU A 217 -8.79 28.30 17.00
CA GLU A 217 -10.00 29.04 17.36
C GLU A 217 -9.54 30.37 17.93
N GLY A 218 -9.69 31.40 17.10
CA GLY A 218 -9.33 32.76 17.42
C GLY A 218 -10.05 33.25 18.68
N GLU A 219 -9.26 33.92 19.52
CA GLU A 219 -9.75 34.82 20.55
C GLU A 219 -10.76 35.81 19.93
N SER A 220 -11.97 35.83 20.49
CA SER A 220 -12.89 36.96 20.43
C SER A 220 -13.59 37.12 21.76
#